data_AF-A0A973H552-F1
#
_entry.id   AF-A0A973H552-F1
#
_cell.length_a   1.000
_cell.length_b   1.000
_cell.length_c   1.000
_cell.angle_alpha   90.00
_cell.angle_beta   90.00
_cell.angle_gamma   90.00
#
_symmetry.space_group_name_H-M   'P 1'
#
loop_
_entity.id
_entity.type
_entity.pdbx_description
1 polymer ?
#
loop_
_entity_poly.entity_id
_entity_poly.type
_entity_poly.pdbx_seq_one_letter_code
_entity_poly.pdbx_strand_id
1 'polypeptide(L)' 'VEPGLYFQADDLTVPEEYRGIGVRIEDDILVTVDGNRNMSEGLPRRSDEVESWMAALKG' A
#
# COMPACT_ATOMS: atom_id res chain seq x y z
N VAL A 1 4.12 9.64 4.13
CA VAL A 1 5.00 8.45 4.29
C VAL A 1 4.57 7.43 3.25
N GLU A 2 5.44 7.11 2.30
CA GLU A 2 5.01 6.53 1.01
C GLU A 2 5.96 5.47 0.39
N PRO A 3 6.28 4.36 1.08
CA PRO A 3 7.08 3.31 0.47
C PRO A 3 6.40 2.70 -0.76
N GLY A 4 7.18 2.43 -1.80
CA GLY A 4 6.71 1.79 -3.02
C GLY A 4 7.73 0.83 -3.64
N LEU A 5 7.22 -0.19 -4.32
CA LEU A 5 7.98 -1.16 -5.12
C LEU A 5 7.38 -1.19 -6.52
N TYR A 6 8.26 -1.14 -7.53
CA TYR A 6 7.86 -1.10 -8.93
C TYR A 6 8.79 -2.01 -9.72
N PHE A 7 8.23 -3.04 -10.35
CA PHE A 7 8.96 -3.99 -11.17
C PHE A 7 8.63 -3.75 -12.65
N GLN A 8 9.64 -3.45 -13.45
CA GLN A 8 9.45 -3.25 -14.89
C GLN A 8 8.99 -4.57 -15.54
N ALA A 9 8.14 -4.46 -16.57
CA ALA A 9 7.56 -5.64 -17.22
C ALA A 9 8.60 -6.53 -17.91
N ASP A 10 9.71 -5.94 -18.37
CA ASP A 10 10.81 -6.59 -19.09
C ASP A 10 12.05 -6.84 -18.22
N ASP A 11 11.96 -6.66 -16.90
CA ASP A 11 13.09 -6.91 -16.00
C ASP A 11 13.33 -8.40 -15.78
N LEU A 12 14.29 -8.95 -16.53
CA LEU A 12 14.68 -10.36 -16.44
C LEU A 12 15.43 -10.73 -15.14
N THR A 13 15.81 -9.75 -14.32
CA THR A 13 16.44 -10.01 -13.00
C THR A 13 15.42 -10.31 -11.89
N VAL A 14 14.14 -10.08 -12.18
CA VAL A 14 13.00 -10.31 -11.27
C VAL A 14 12.24 -11.57 -11.72
N PRO A 15 11.74 -12.41 -10.78
CA PRO A 15 10.83 -13.51 -11.11
C PRO A 15 9.64 -13.06 -11.95
N GLU A 16 9.23 -13.88 -12.91
CA GLU A 16 8.22 -13.53 -13.91
C GLU A 16 6.88 -13.13 -13.27
N GLU A 17 6.51 -13.78 -12.17
CA GLU A 17 5.27 -13.52 -11.43
C GLU A 17 5.18 -12.11 -10.80
N TYR A 18 6.29 -11.39 -10.66
CA TYR A 18 6.31 -10.04 -10.10
C TYR A 18 6.45 -8.93 -11.15
N ARG A 19 6.76 -9.28 -12.40
CA ARG A 19 7.03 -8.28 -13.45
C ARG A 19 5.77 -7.48 -13.78
N GLY A 20 5.94 -6.18 -14.00
CA GLY A 20 4.84 -5.25 -14.29
C GLY A 20 3.98 -4.89 -13.08
N ILE A 21 4.31 -5.39 -11.89
CA ILE A 21 3.60 -5.05 -10.65
C ILE A 21 4.21 -3.78 -10.03
N GLY A 22 3.36 -2.81 -9.74
CA GLY A 22 3.69 -1.62 -8.96
C GLY A 22 2.74 -1.48 -7.77
N VAL A 23 3.30 -1.30 -6.57
CA VAL A 23 2.53 -1.11 -5.34
C VAL A 23 3.14 0.04 -4.55
N ARG A 24 2.30 0.96 -4.05
CA ARG A 24 2.67 2.00 -3.09
C ARG A 24 1.62 2.07 -2.00
N ILE A 25 2.07 2.22 -0.75
CA ILE A 25 1.20 2.50 0.40
C ILE A 25 1.59 3.87 0.91
N GLU A 26 0.62 4.77 1.05
CA GLU A 26 0.87 6.19 1.34
C GLU A 26 -0.06 6.68 2.45
N ASP A 27 0.54 7.34 3.44
CA ASP A 27 -0.15 7.96 4.57
C ASP A 27 0.27 9.43 4.77
N ASP A 28 -0.71 10.27 5.11
CA ASP A 28 -0.53 11.66 5.52
C ASP A 28 -0.25 11.74 7.02
N ILE A 29 0.93 12.23 7.39
CA ILE A 29 1.40 12.23 8.77
C ILE A 29 1.57 13.66 9.28
N LEU A 30 0.86 14.00 10.35
CA LEU A 30 1.07 15.22 11.13
C LEU A 30 2.12 14.97 12.21
N VAL A 31 3.25 15.66 12.16
CA VAL A 31 4.25 15.65 13.24
C VAL A 31 3.72 16.42 14.45
N THR A 32 3.84 15.87 15.65
CA THR A 32 3.44 16.48 16.92
C THR A 32 4.64 16.60 17.86
N VAL A 33 4.46 17.24 19.01
CA VAL A 33 5.54 17.41 20.00
C VAL A 33 6.08 16.06 20.49
N ASP A 34 5.19 15.09 20.70
CA ASP A 34 5.52 13.79 21.29
C ASP A 34 5.60 12.64 20.25
N GLY A 35 5.47 12.94 18.96
CA GLY A 35 5.49 11.92 17.91
C GLY A 35 4.78 12.34 16.62
N ASN A 36 3.81 11.55 16.18
CA ASN A 36 3.04 11.84 14.98
C ASN A 36 1.61 11.31 15.06
N ARG A 37 0.72 11.87 14.23
CA ARG A 37 -0.65 11.42 14.02
C ARG A 37 -0.85 11.10 12.55
N ASN A 38 -1.39 9.92 12.25
CA ASN A 38 -1.82 9.56 10.91
C ASN A 38 -3.19 10.20 10.62
N MET A 39 -3.26 11.04 9.58
CA MET A 39 -4.47 11.74 9.15
C MET A 39 -5.28 10.93 8.12
N SER A 40 -4.68 9.91 7.50
CA SER A 40 -5.29 9.01 6.52
C SER A 40 -5.63 7.62 7.07
N GLU A 41 -5.59 7.45 8.40
CA GLU A 41 -5.77 6.15 9.07
C GLU A 41 -7.10 5.45 8.82
N GLY A 42 -8.10 6.16 8.27
CA GLY A 42 -9.43 5.63 7.98
C GLY A 42 -9.49 4.61 6.84
N LEU A 43 -8.43 4.47 6.04
CA LEU A 43 -8.35 3.48 4.96
C LEU A 43 -7.50 2.26 5.38
N PRO A 44 -7.91 1.03 5.00
CA PRO A 44 -7.13 -0.17 5.30
C PRO A 44 -5.83 -0.19 4.51
N ARG A 45 -4.78 -0.75 5.11
CA ARG A 45 -3.43 -0.84 4.51
C ARG A 45 -2.84 -2.24 4.56
N ARG A 46 -3.36 -3.10 5.43
CA ARG A 46 -2.98 -4.52 5.47
C ARG A 46 -3.79 -5.29 4.43
N SER A 47 -3.18 -6.30 3.81
CA SER A 47 -3.82 -7.06 2.73
C SER A 47 -5.13 -7.72 3.16
N ASP A 48 -5.18 -8.30 4.36
CA ASP A 48 -6.36 -8.93 4.95
C ASP A 48 -7.51 -7.93 5.19
N GLU A 49 -7.19 -6.73 5.65
CA GLU A 49 -8.16 -5.64 5.84
C GLU A 49 -8.73 -5.15 4.50
N VAL A 50 -7.86 -4.99 3.49
CA VAL A 50 -8.28 -4.58 2.13
C VAL A 50 -9.18 -5.65 1.51
N GLU A 51 -8.80 -6.92 1.58
CA GLU A 51 -9.60 -8.04 1.08
C GLU A 51 -10.98 -8.11 1.75
N SER A 52 -11.01 -7.97 3.08
CA SER A 52 -12.26 -7.97 3.87
C SER A 52 -13.16 -6.78 3.48
N TRP A 53 -12.59 -5.60 3.34
CA TRP A 53 -13.32 -4.39 2.93
C TRP A 53 -13.92 -4.54 1.52
N MET A 54 -13.13 -5.03 0.56
CA MET A 54 -13.59 -5.27 -0.81
C MET A 54 -14.66 -6.37 -0.90
N ALA A 55 -14.56 -7.41 -0.07
CA ALA A 55 -15.57 -8.46 0.00
C ALA A 55 -16.92 -7.91 0.51
N ALA A 56 -16.89 -7.02 1.50
CA ALA A 56 -18.11 -6.41 2.06
C ALA A 56 -18.84 -5.50 1.04
N LEU A 57 -18.13 -4.90 0.09
CA LEU A 57 -18.70 -4.03 -0.94
C LEU A 57 -19.32 -4.78 -2.12
N LYS A 58 -19.07 -6.09 -2.26
CA LYS A 58 -19.59 -6.91 -3.37
C LYS A 58 -20.99 -7.49 -3.11
N GLY A 59 -21.64 -7.16 -1.99
CA GLY A 59 -23.04 -7.48 -1.69
C GLY A 59 -24.03 -6.62 -2.46
#